data_AF-A0A7W1MUI9-F1
#
_entry.id   AF-A0A7W1MUI9-F1
#
_cell.length_a   1.000
_cell.length_b   1.000
_cell.length_c   1.000
_cell.angle_alpha   90.00
_cell.angle_beta   90.00
_cell.angle_gamma   90.00
#
_symmetry.space_group_name_H-M   'P 1'
#
loop_
_entity.id
_entity.type
_entity.pdbx_description
1 polymer ?
#
loop_
_entity_poly.entity_id
_entity_poly.type
_entity_poly.pdbx_seq_one_letter_code
_entity_poly.pdbx_strand_id
1 'polypeptide(L)'
;MPASRAYTACMASQQYTIRVVPAAVDRALRRRAKEEAKSLNTVALEALARGLEIEAKPHEHSDLDPLIGSWREDPAFDRAIASFEQIDEEAWK
;
A
#
# COMPACT_ATOMS: atom_id res chain seq x y z
N MET A 1 16.46 -35.58 16.63
CA MET A 1 15.18 -35.35 17.35
C MET A 1 14.21 -34.57 16.47
N PRO A 2 13.35 -35.22 15.68
CA PRO A 2 12.40 -34.55 14.79
C PRO A 2 11.02 -34.46 15.46
N ALA A 3 10.89 -33.67 16.52
CA ALA A 3 9.61 -33.47 17.21
C ALA A 3 8.90 -32.17 16.82
N SER A 4 9.56 -31.27 16.09
CA SER A 4 9.03 -29.93 15.79
C SER A 4 8.10 -29.87 14.58
N ARG A 5 8.12 -30.86 13.67
CA ARG A 5 7.36 -30.81 12.41
C ARG A 5 5.90 -31.27 12.53
N ALA A 6 5.57 -32.12 13.51
CA ALA A 6 4.24 -32.70 13.65
C ALA A 6 3.21 -31.76 14.30
N TYR A 7 3.65 -30.77 15.10
CA TYR A 7 2.76 -29.83 15.77
C TYR A 7 2.11 -28.83 14.79
N THR A 8 2.81 -28.47 13.71
CA THR A 8 2.33 -27.53 12.68
C THR A 8 1.31 -28.13 11.71
N ALA A 9 1.11 -29.46 11.69
CA ALA A 9 0.23 -30.10 10.71
C ALA A 9 -1.27 -29.83 10.95
N CYS A 10 -1.66 -29.39 12.16
CA CYS A 10 -3.05 -29.08 12.52
C CYS A 10 -3.30 -27.58 12.78
N MET A 11 -2.29 -26.72 12.64
CA MET A 11 -2.43 -25.26 12.75
C MET A 11 -2.31 -24.65 11.35
N ALA A 12 -3.45 -24.42 10.69
CA ALA A 12 -3.49 -23.87 9.33
C ALA A 12 -2.99 -22.41 9.20
N SER A 13 -2.54 -21.79 10.30
CA SER A 13 -1.96 -20.44 10.30
C SER A 13 -0.73 -20.38 11.22
N GLN A 14 0.33 -19.70 10.77
CA GLN A 14 1.49 -19.44 11.62
C GLN A 14 1.17 -18.35 12.64
N GLN A 15 1.46 -18.63 13.91
CA GLN A 15 1.26 -17.69 15.01
C GLN A 15 2.60 -17.22 15.56
N TYR A 16 2.78 -15.90 15.62
CA TYR A 16 3.94 -15.25 16.23
C TYR A 16 3.52 -14.49 17.49
N THR A 17 4.29 -14.63 18.57
CA THR A 17 4.15 -13.80 19.78
C THR A 17 5.31 -12.82 19.85
N ILE A 18 5.03 -11.52 19.69
CA ILE A 18 6.04 -10.46 19.82
C ILE A 18 6.10 -10.04 21.28
N ARG A 19 7.25 -10.28 21.93
CA ARG A 19 7.47 -9.94 23.35
C ARG A 19 8.17 -8.59 23.46
N VAL A 20 7.95 -7.90 24.58
CA VAL A 20 8.66 -6.64 24.92
C VAL A 20 8.46 -5.56 23.84
N VAL A 21 7.22 -5.37 23.38
CA VAL A 21 6.89 -4.30 22.43
C VAL A 21 7.13 -2.94 23.10
N PRO A 22 7.99 -2.06 22.53
CA PRO A 22 8.22 -0.74 23.11
C PRO A 22 6.91 0.07 23.20
N ALA A 23 6.73 0.81 24.30
CA ALA A 23 5.49 1.56 24.54
C ALA A 23 5.16 2.57 23.42
N ALA A 24 6.18 3.13 22.76
CA ALA A 24 5.99 4.00 21.61
C ALA A 24 5.36 3.26 20.42
N VAL A 25 5.76 2.00 20.17
CA VAL A 25 5.23 1.17 19.08
C VAL A 25 3.79 0.74 19.37
N ASP A 26 3.49 0.27 20.58
CA ASP A 26 2.10 -0.10 20.97
C ASP A 26 1.14 1.09 20.82
N ARG A 27 1.55 2.29 21.29
CA ARG A 27 0.74 3.51 21.13
C ARG A 27 0.50 3.86 19.66
N ALA A 28 1.53 3.77 18.82
CA ALA A 28 1.42 4.05 17.39
C ALA A 28 0.47 3.05 16.70
N LEU A 29 0.60 1.76 16.99
CA LEU A 29 -0.26 0.71 16.43
C LEU A 29 -1.73 0.91 16.84
N ARG A 30 -2.01 1.21 18.12
CA ARG A 30 -3.38 1.45 18.61
C ARG A 30 -4.01 2.70 18.03
N ARG A 31 -3.24 3.79 17.92
CA ARG A 31 -3.71 5.04 17.30
C ARG A 31 -4.14 4.76 15.86
N ARG A 32 -3.28 4.10 15.08
CA ARG A 32 -3.55 3.75 13.69
C ARG A 32 -4.73 2.79 13.54
N ALA A 33 -4.87 1.80 14.41
CA ALA A 33 -6.02 0.90 14.42
C ALA A 33 -7.34 1.65 14.64
N LYS A 34 -7.35 2.67 15.50
CA LYS A 34 -8.52 3.53 15.73
C LYS A 34 -8.82 4.43 14.53
N GLU A 35 -7.80 5.05 13.95
CA GLU A 35 -7.94 5.95 12.79
C GLU A 35 -8.46 5.20 11.55
N GLU A 36 -7.97 3.99 11.31
CA GLU A 36 -8.33 3.17 10.14
C GLU A 36 -9.54 2.25 10.39
N ALA A 37 -10.13 2.26 11.60
CA ALA A 37 -11.20 1.34 12.02
C ALA A 37 -10.86 -0.15 11.76
N LYS A 38 -9.58 -0.52 11.95
CA LYS A 38 -9.05 -1.88 11.75
C LYS A 38 -8.72 -2.55 13.08
N SER A 39 -8.64 -3.88 13.06
CA SER A 39 -8.14 -4.62 14.22
C SER A 39 -6.65 -4.31 14.46
N LEU A 40 -6.22 -4.35 15.73
CA LEU A 40 -4.81 -4.16 16.09
C LEU A 40 -3.90 -5.19 15.38
N ASN A 41 -4.39 -6.42 15.23
CA ASN A 41 -3.67 -7.49 14.52
C ASN A 41 -3.46 -7.14 13.03
N THR A 42 -4.50 -6.66 12.35
CA THR A 42 -4.41 -6.23 10.95
C THR A 42 -3.37 -5.14 10.77
N VAL A 43 -3.41 -4.10 11.61
CA VAL A 43 -2.46 -2.99 11.53
C VAL A 43 -1.03 -3.45 11.86
N ALA A 44 -0.85 -4.36 12.82
CA ALA A 44 0.45 -4.92 13.14
C ALA A 44 1.04 -5.70 11.96
N LEU A 45 0.24 -6.54 11.29
CA LEU A 45 0.66 -7.26 10.09
C LEU A 45 1.00 -6.32 8.93
N GLU A 46 0.19 -5.29 8.68
CA GLU A 46 0.47 -4.27 7.65
C GLU A 46 1.75 -3.48 7.94
N ALA A 47 2.02 -3.17 9.22
CA ALA A 47 3.24 -2.48 9.62
C ALA A 47 4.48 -3.37 9.45
N LEU A 48 4.39 -4.66 9.79
CA LEU A 48 5.46 -5.63 9.58
C LEU A 48 5.73 -5.84 8.10
N ALA A 49 4.68 -6.01 7.28
CA ALA A 49 4.80 -6.15 5.84
C ALA A 49 5.50 -4.92 5.23
N ARG A 50 5.06 -3.71 5.56
CA ARG A 50 5.71 -2.47 5.11
C ARG A 50 7.17 -2.37 5.54
N GLY A 51 7.48 -2.73 6.79
CA GLY A 51 8.86 -2.69 7.31
C GLY A 51 9.80 -3.73 6.70
N LEU A 52 9.24 -4.78 6.09
CA LEU A 52 9.98 -5.81 5.35
C LEU A 52 9.92 -5.57 3.84
N GLU A 53 9.37 -4.45 3.38
CA GLU A 53 9.15 -4.15 1.96
C GLU A 53 8.31 -5.23 1.24
N ILE A 54 7.44 -5.89 2.00
CA ILE A 54 6.47 -6.87 1.50
C ILE A 54 5.16 -6.14 1.27
N GLU A 55 4.65 -6.16 0.04
CA GLU A 55 3.31 -5.66 -0.25
C GLU A 55 2.27 -6.54 0.47
N ALA A 56 1.65 -5.99 1.53
CA ALA A 56 0.64 -6.71 2.35
C ALA A 56 -0.62 -7.10 1.54
N LYS A 57 -0.83 -6.41 0.43
CA LYS A 57 -1.75 -6.72 -0.66
C LYS A 57 -1.03 -6.33 -1.95
N PRO A 58 -1.18 -7.07 -3.06
CA PRO A 58 -0.85 -6.49 -4.35
C PRO A 58 -1.57 -5.16 -4.43
N HIS A 59 -0.85 -4.08 -4.72
CA HIS A 59 -1.52 -2.88 -5.16
C HIS A 59 -2.34 -3.26 -6.40
N GLU A 60 -3.65 -3.41 -6.25
CA GLU A 60 -4.55 -3.27 -7.40
C GLU A 60 -4.42 -1.82 -7.81
N HIS A 61 -3.45 -1.56 -8.68
CA HIS A 61 -3.54 -0.43 -9.57
C HIS A 61 -4.83 -0.67 -10.34
N SER A 62 -5.88 0.08 -10.01
CA SER A 62 -6.92 0.30 -11.00
C SER A 62 -6.20 1.09 -12.07
N ASP A 63 -5.72 0.37 -13.09
CA ASP A 63 -5.32 0.99 -14.33
C ASP A 63 -6.42 1.97 -14.69
N LEU A 64 -6.07 3.13 -15.25
CA LEU A 64 -6.97 4.25 -15.45
C LEU A 64 -8.14 3.94 -16.42
N ASP A 65 -8.52 2.67 -16.58
CA ASP A 65 -9.68 2.09 -17.24
C ASP A 65 -10.95 2.92 -17.10
N PRO A 66 -11.31 3.48 -15.92
CA PRO A 66 -12.51 4.32 -15.83
C PRO A 66 -12.38 5.65 -16.59
N LEU A 67 -11.15 6.10 -16.87
CA LEU A 67 -10.85 7.32 -17.62
C LEU A 67 -10.70 7.05 -19.12
N ILE A 68 -10.47 5.80 -19.53
CA ILE A 68 -10.33 5.44 -20.95
C ILE A 68 -11.67 5.69 -21.65
N GLY A 69 -11.68 6.57 -22.66
CA GLY A 69 -12.88 6.92 -23.41
C GLY A 69 -13.88 7.81 -22.67
N SER A 70 -13.56 8.25 -21.44
CA SER A 70 -14.40 9.20 -20.70
C SER A 70 -14.14 10.67 -21.06
N TRP A 71 -13.23 10.92 -22.02
CA TRP A 71 -12.90 12.27 -22.46
C TRP A 71 -14.12 12.99 -23.02
N ARG A 72 -14.27 14.26 -22.64
CA ARG A 72 -15.24 15.16 -23.24
C ARG A 72 -14.47 16.34 -23.78
N GLU A 73 -14.81 16.75 -25.00
CA GLU A 73 -14.19 17.90 -25.64
C GLU A 73 -14.32 19.14 -24.74
N ASP A 74 -13.17 19.77 -24.47
CA ASP A 74 -13.07 20.93 -23.60
C ASP A 74 -12.17 22.01 -24.25
N PRO A 75 -12.75 23.02 -24.89
CA PRO A 75 -12.01 24.12 -25.51
C PRO A 75 -11.17 24.95 -24.53
N ALA A 76 -11.42 24.87 -23.22
CA ALA A 76 -10.56 25.49 -22.21
C ALA A 76 -9.28 24.67 -22.00
N PHE A 77 -9.39 23.34 -22.01
CA PHE A 77 -8.24 22.44 -21.98
C PHE A 77 -7.36 22.62 -23.22
N ASP A 78 -7.95 22.64 -24.42
CA ASP A 78 -7.20 22.80 -25.67
C ASP A 78 -6.36 24.08 -25.67
N ARG A 79 -6.96 25.20 -25.22
CA ARG A 79 -6.25 26.48 -25.07
C ARG A 79 -5.15 26.43 -24.02
N ALA A 80 -5.34 25.66 -22.95
CA ALA A 80 -4.36 25.52 -21.88
C ALA A 80 -3.16 24.65 -22.32
N ILE A 81 -3.38 23.65 -23.17
CA ILE A 81 -2.29 22.76 -23.61
C ILE A 81 -1.55 23.25 -24.85
N ALA A 82 -2.08 24.23 -25.59
CA ALA A 82 -1.53 24.71 -26.86
C ALA A 82 -0.03 25.08 -26.79
N SER A 83 0.47 25.55 -25.64
CA SER A 83 1.89 25.85 -25.46
C SER A 83 2.79 24.60 -25.42
N PHE A 84 2.24 23.44 -25.07
CA PHE A 84 2.97 22.17 -25.01
C PHE A 84 3.03 21.44 -26.36
N GLU A 85 2.33 21.93 -27.38
CA GLU A 85 2.37 21.37 -28.74
C GLU A 85 3.58 21.87 -29.55
N GLN A 86 4.32 22.85 -29.01
CA GLN A 86 5.54 23.39 -29.62
C GLN A 86 6.76 22.79 -28.92
N ILE A 87 7.73 22.32 -29.73
CA ILE A 87 9.01 21.86 -29.21
C ILE A 87 9.84 23.10 -28.83
N ASP A 88 10.22 23.20 -27.56
CA ASP A 88 11.21 24.17 -27.10
C ASP A 88 12.62 23.63 -27.38
N GLU A 89 13.25 24.15 -28.44
CA GLU A 89 14.59 23.75 -28.86
C GLU A 89 15.68 24.12 -27.83
N GLU A 90 15.47 25.12 -26.97
CA GLU A 90 16.41 25.47 -25.91
C GLU A 90 16.31 24.49 -24.74
N ALA A 91 15.11 24.01 -24.41
CA ALA A 91 14.90 22.99 -23.38
C ALA A 91 15.38 21.57 -23.78
N TRP A 92 15.63 21.33 -25.07
CA TRP A 92 16.10 20.05 -25.63
C TRP A 92 17.63 19.94 -25.80
N LYS A 93 18.39 20.99 -25.47
CA LYS A 93 19.86 20.94 -25.39
C LYS A 93 20.34 20.53 -24.00
#